data_AF-A0AAN6N6L8-F1
#
_entry.id   AF-A0AAN6N6L8-F1
#
_cell.length_a   1.000
_cell.length_b   1.000
_cell.length_c   1.000
_cell.angle_alpha   90.00
_cell.angle_beta   90.00
_cell.angle_gamma   90.00
#
_symmetry.space_group_name_H-M   'P 1'
#
loop_
_entity.id
_entity.type
_entity.pdbx_description
1 polymer ?
#
loop_
_entity_poly.entity_id
_entity_poly.type
_entity_poly.pdbx_seq_one_letter_code
_entity_poly.pdbx_strand_id
1 'polypeptide(L)' 'MSDKRNDSRGYEEYTVAVIYAINFEISTIRYILNREHSRLPTKLSDSNIYVLSELSGYNVILIYLPGN' A
#
# COMPACT_ATOMS: atom_id res chain seq x y z
N MET A 1 -11.95 23.78 5.52
CA MET A 1 -11.21 23.73 6.80
C MET A 1 -10.74 22.29 6.99
N SER A 2 -9.48 22.16 7.40
CA SER A 2 -8.57 21.03 7.19
C SER A 2 -9.01 19.66 7.71
N ASP A 3 -8.58 18.62 7.00
CA ASP A 3 -7.99 17.45 7.66
C ASP A 3 -6.73 17.00 6.89
N LYS A 4 -5.67 17.81 7.02
CA LYS A 4 -4.30 17.32 6.77
C LYS A 4 -3.93 16.47 7.98
N ARG A 5 -4.52 15.27 8.09
CA ARG A 5 -4.00 14.23 8.97
C ARG A 5 -2.57 13.98 8.51
N ASN A 6 -1.63 14.47 9.30
CA ASN A 6 -0.21 14.18 9.18
C ASN A 6 -0.10 12.66 9.21
N ASP A 7 0.06 12.04 8.04
CA ASP A 7 -0.05 10.60 7.84
C ASP A 7 1.24 9.89 8.29
N SER A 8 1.77 10.29 9.45
CA SER A 8 2.91 9.68 10.13
C SER A 8 2.53 8.32 10.68
N ARG A 9 2.13 7.40 9.80
CA ARG A 9 1.84 6.01 10.16
C ARG A 9 3.13 5.22 10.18
N GLY A 10 3.33 4.43 11.22
CA GLY A 10 4.48 3.53 11.31
C GLY A 10 4.27 2.23 10.54
N TYR A 11 5.34 1.44 10.39
CA TYR A 11 5.25 0.11 9.77
C TYR A 11 4.36 -0.84 10.57
N GLU A 12 4.33 -0.67 11.89
CA GLU A 12 3.57 -1.46 12.86
C GLU A 12 2.06 -1.38 12.67
N GLU A 13 1.57 -0.37 11.97
CA GLU A 13 0.14 -0.20 11.69
C GLU A 13 -0.37 -1.11 10.58
N TYR A 14 0.51 -1.77 9.83
CA TYR A 14 0.16 -2.60 8.69
C TYR A 14 0.44 -4.08 8.96
N THR A 15 -0.57 -4.77 9.49
CA THR A 15 -0.46 -6.18 9.89
C THR A 15 -0.91 -7.17 8.82
N VAL A 16 -1.57 -6.68 7.76
CA VAL A 16 -2.09 -7.49 6.67
C VAL A 16 -1.40 -7.12 5.37
N ALA A 17 -0.84 -8.11 4.68
CA ALA A 17 -0.24 -7.96 3.37
C ALA A 17 -0.98 -8.79 2.32
N VAL A 18 -1.21 -8.20 1.15
CA VAL A 18 -1.77 -8.86 -0.02
C VAL A 18 -0.71 -8.88 -1.11
N ILE A 19 -0.27 -10.07 -1.50
CA ILE A 19 0.86 -10.28 -2.40
C ILE A 19 0.35 -10.75 -3.76
N TYR A 20 0.75 -10.05 -4.81
CA TYR A 20 0.45 -10.37 -6.20
C TYR A 20 1.72 -10.70 -6.97
N ALA A 21 1.64 -11.65 -7.91
CA ALA A 21 2.79 -12.03 -8.73
C ALA A 21 3.17 -10.93 -9.73
N ILE A 22 2.19 -10.21 -10.30
CA ILE A 22 2.39 -9.19 -11.34
C ILE A 22 1.39 -8.03 -11.22
N ASN A 23 1.75 -6.85 -11.74
CA ASN A 23 0.97 -5.62 -11.66
C ASN A 23 -0.42 -5.67 -12.36
N PHE A 24 -0.70 -6.70 -13.17
CA PHE A 24 -1.96 -6.76 -13.94
C PHE A 24 -3.21 -6.72 -13.04
N GLU A 25 -3.15 -7.37 -11.88
CA GLU A 25 -4.27 -7.49 -10.95
C GLU A 25 -4.43 -6.26 -10.02
N ILE A 26 -3.47 -5.34 -10.00
CA ILE A 26 -3.45 -4.20 -9.08
C ILE A 26 -4.48 -3.14 -9.46
N SER A 27 -4.78 -2.97 -10.75
CA SER A 27 -5.75 -1.96 -11.21
C SER A 27 -7.15 -2.18 -10.63
N THR A 28 -7.58 -3.44 -10.54
CA THR A 28 -8.84 -3.84 -9.92
C THR A 28 -8.82 -3.63 -8.41
N ILE A 29 -7.70 -3.95 -7.75
CA ILE A 29 -7.60 -3.80 -6.30
C ILE A 29 -7.58 -2.33 -5.89
N ARG A 30 -6.88 -1.47 -6.62
CA ARG A 30 -6.87 -0.03 -6.33
C ARG A 30 -8.25 0.60 -6.40
N TYR A 31 -9.18 0.03 -7.18
CA TYR A 31 -10.56 0.49 -7.24
C TYR A 31 -11.37 0.16 -5.99
N ILE A 32 -11.04 -0.94 -5.28
CA ILE A 32 -11.75 -1.34 -4.06
C ILE A 32 -11.15 -0.75 -2.78
N LEU A 33 -9.99 -0.10 -2.87
CA LEU A 33 -9.36 0.56 -1.72
C LEU A 33 -10.18 1.77 -1.25
N ASN A 34 -10.28 1.95 0.06
CA ASN A 34 -10.88 3.14 0.64
C ASN A 34 -9.95 4.35 0.49
N ARG A 35 -8.64 4.15 0.74
CA ARG A 35 -7.64 5.22 0.72
C ARG A 35 -6.24 4.65 0.49
N GLU A 36 -5.40 5.37 -0.26
CA GLU A 36 -3.95 5.14 -0.31
C GLU A 36 -3.23 6.06 0.69
N HIS A 37 -2.16 5.53 1.29
CA HIS A 37 -1.35 6.22 2.29
C HIS A 37 -0.01 6.66 1.69
N SER A 38 0.65 7.60 2.37
CA SER A 38 1.99 8.02 1.98
C SER A 38 2.96 6.86 2.06
N ARG A 39 3.89 6.79 1.10
CA ARG A 39 4.92 5.74 1.09
C ARG A 39 5.83 5.86 2.31
N LEU A 40 6.19 4.72 2.87
CA LEU A 40 7.25 4.60 3.88
C LEU A 40 8.58 4.22 3.21
N PRO A 41 9.73 4.58 3.81
CA PRO A 41 11.04 4.19 3.30
C PRO A 41 11.17 2.67 3.07
N THR A 42 11.47 2.25 1.85
CA THR A 42 11.76 0.84 1.55
C THR A 42 13.27 0.60 1.48
N LYS A 43 13.68 -0.67 1.59
CA LYS A 43 15.09 -1.05 1.39
C LYS A 43 15.48 -0.78 -0.06
N LEU A 44 16.64 -0.16 -0.28
CA LEU A 44 17.11 0.26 -1.61
C LEU A 44 17.30 -0.92 -2.59
N SER A 45 17.56 -2.12 -2.07
CA SER A 45 17.78 -3.34 -2.85
C SER A 45 16.49 -4.13 -3.13
N ASP A 46 15.34 -3.64 -2.68
CA ASP A 46 14.07 -4.32 -2.84
C ASP A 46 13.34 -3.79 -4.08
N SER A 47 13.13 -4.65 -5.07
CA SER A 47 12.43 -4.31 -6.30
C SER A 47 10.91 -4.37 -6.17
N ASN A 48 10.38 -4.90 -5.05
CA ASN A 48 8.93 -4.96 -4.84
C ASN A 48 8.34 -3.56 -4.75
N ILE A 49 7.15 -3.40 -5.34
CA ILE A 49 6.34 -2.20 -5.19
C ILE A 49 5.41 -2.42 -4.00
N TYR A 50 5.40 -1.43 -3.11
CA TYR A 50 4.56 -1.39 -1.92
C TYR A 50 3.54 -0.27 -2.07
N VAL A 51 2.26 -0.61 -1.95
CA VAL A 51 1.16 0.36 -1.84
C VAL A 51 0.53 0.19 -0.47
N LEU A 52 0.71 1.21 0.37
CA LEU A 52 0.10 1.27 1.69
C LEU A 52 -1.31 1.83 1.54
N SER A 53 -2.30 1.18 2.13
CA SER A 53 -3.70 1.53 1.90
C SER A 53 -4.62 1.10 3.05
N GLU A 54 -5.87 1.54 2.95
CA GLU A 54 -6.97 1.13 3.82
C GLU A 54 -8.01 0.36 3.01
N LEU A 55 -8.41 -0.80 3.52
CA LEU A 55 -9.52 -1.61 3.00
C LEU A 55 -10.46 -1.96 4.15
N SER A 56 -11.71 -1.50 4.07
CA SER A 56 -12.75 -1.70 5.10
C SER A 56 -12.31 -1.30 6.52
N GLY A 57 -11.54 -0.22 6.65
CA GLY A 57 -11.00 0.25 7.94
C GLY A 57 -9.73 -0.46 8.43
N TYR A 58 -9.22 -1.44 7.67
CA TYR A 58 -7.96 -2.12 7.98
C TYR A 58 -6.83 -1.54 7.14
N ASN A 59 -5.72 -1.22 7.79
CA ASN A 59 -4.48 -0.86 7.12
C ASN A 59 -3.87 -2.11 6.46
N VAL A 60 -3.75 -2.09 5.14
CA VAL A 60 -3.23 -3.20 4.33
C VAL A 60 -2.08 -2.73 3.44
N ILE A 61 -1.14 -3.64 3.20
CA ILE A 61 -0.06 -3.44 2.22
C ILE A 61 -0.37 -4.28 0.99
N LEU A 62 -0.42 -3.65 -0.19
CA LEU A 62 -0.36 -4.38 -1.45
C LEU A 62 1.09 -4.47 -1.90
N ILE A 63 1.53 -5.68 -2.23
CA ILE A 63 2.90 -5.97 -2.64
C ILE A 63 2.85 -6.64 -4.00
N TYR A 64 3.63 -6.16 -4.95
CA TYR A 64 3.75 -6.77 -6.26
C TYR A 64 5.09 -6.50 -6.91
N LEU A 65 5.51 -7.41 -7.80
CA LEU A 65 6.70 -7.18 -8.61
C LEU A 65 6.39 -6.16 -9.72
N PRO A 66 7.34 -5.26 -10.04
CA PRO A 66 7.25 -4.44 -11.23
C PRO A 66 7.12 -5.36 -12.45
N GLY A 67 6.05 -5.20 -13.20
CA GLY A 67 5.89 -5.89 -14.48
C GLY A 67 6.98 -5.43 -15.45
N ASN A 68 7.41 -6.36 -16.31
CA ASN A 68 8.33 -6.06 -17.41
C ASN A 68 7.56 -5.57 -18.65
#